data_AF-R7JCE8-F1
#
_entry.id   AF-R7JCE8-F1
#
_cell.length_a   1.000
_cell.length_b   1.000
_cell.length_c   1.000
_cell.angle_alpha   90.00
_cell.angle_beta   90.00
_cell.angle_gamma   90.00
#
_symmetry.space_group_name_H-M   'P 1'
#
loop_
_entity.id
_entity.type
_entity.pdbx_description
1 polymer ?
#
loop_
_entity_poly.entity_id
_entity_poly.type
_entity_poly.pdbx_seq_one_letter_code
_entity_poly.pdbx_strand_id
1 'polypeptide(L)'
;MDQPIADGFYFTIAYPGMTGSELMKELIYYGVSAISLGTTGSRQEGLRACVSFIKDHQYDLLDERLKIFEENHPLTGKNEG
;
A
#
# COMPACT_ATOMS: atom_id res chain seq x y z
N MET A 1 -9.73 -6.25 -17.28
CA MET A 1 -8.58 -5.39 -17.66
C MET A 1 -7.41 -6.03 -16.96
N ASP A 2 -6.79 -6.99 -17.64
CA ASP A 2 -5.89 -7.99 -17.03
C ASP A 2 -4.55 -7.89 -17.74
N GLN A 3 -3.91 -6.73 -17.62
CA GLN A 3 -2.51 -6.59 -18.02
C GLN A 3 -1.64 -6.84 -16.80
N PRO A 4 -0.59 -7.67 -16.90
CA PRO A 4 0.34 -7.87 -15.80
C PRO A 4 0.93 -6.50 -15.42
N ILE A 5 0.81 -6.13 -14.15
CA ILE A 5 1.62 -5.02 -13.62
C ILE A 5 3.06 -5.43 -13.85
N ALA A 6 3.79 -4.68 -14.68
CA ALA A 6 5.18 -4.96 -15.00
C ALA A 6 5.99 -5.13 -13.71
N ASP A 7 7.08 -5.91 -13.75
CA ASP A 7 8.11 -6.04 -12.69
C ASP A 7 8.87 -4.71 -12.47
N GLY A 8 8.12 -3.64 -12.28
CA GLY A 8 8.54 -2.27 -12.29
C GLY A 8 8.74 -1.76 -10.87
N PHE A 9 9.75 -0.94 -10.74
CA PHE A 9 10.19 -0.21 -9.56
C PHE A 9 9.09 0.50 -8.74
N TYR A 10 7.91 0.74 -9.32
CA TYR A 10 6.79 1.42 -8.69
C TYR A 10 5.47 0.73 -8.98
N PHE A 11 4.62 0.67 -7.96
CA PHE A 11 3.22 0.27 -8.09
C PHE A 11 2.32 1.21 -7.29
N THR A 12 1.05 1.21 -7.63
CA THR A 12 0.02 2.00 -6.93
C THR A 12 -0.84 1.09 -6.07
N ILE A 13 -1.01 1.43 -4.80
CA ILE A 13 -1.91 0.72 -3.87
C ILE A 13 -3.00 1.66 -3.37
N ALA A 14 -4.17 1.10 -3.10
CA ALA A 14 -5.25 1.77 -2.40
C ALA A 14 -5.82 0.83 -1.34
N TYR A 15 -6.45 1.38 -0.30
CA TYR A 15 -7.10 0.61 0.75
C TYR A 15 -8.57 1.02 0.85
N PRO A 16 -9.53 0.08 0.85
CA PRO A 16 -10.95 0.42 0.94
C PRO A 16 -11.25 1.26 2.18
N GLY A 17 -12.04 2.32 2.00
CA GLY A 17 -12.44 3.21 3.09
C GLY A 17 -11.36 4.20 3.54
N MET A 18 -10.21 4.27 2.87
CA MET A 18 -9.16 5.26 3.16
C MET A 18 -8.78 6.07 1.91
N THR A 19 -8.61 7.38 2.10
CA THR A 19 -7.92 8.22 1.12
C THR A 19 -6.42 7.90 1.09
N GLY A 20 -5.73 8.32 0.03
CA GLY A 20 -4.27 8.14 -0.07
C GLY A 20 -3.52 8.81 1.09
N SER A 21 -3.97 9.96 1.56
CA SER A 21 -3.35 10.68 2.68
C SER A 21 -3.55 9.96 4.03
N GLU A 22 -4.73 9.39 4.26
CA GLU A 22 -5.01 8.58 5.46
C GLU A 22 -4.19 7.30 5.45
N LEU A 23 -4.19 6.57 4.33
CA LEU A 23 -3.40 5.34 4.18
C LEU A 23 -1.90 5.59 4.37
N MET A 24 -1.36 6.69 3.83
CA MET A 24 0.03 7.09 4.04
C MET A 24 0.33 7.30 5.53
N LYS A 25 -0.56 8.00 6.23
CA LYS A 25 -0.39 8.31 7.66
C LYS A 25 -0.43 7.04 8.50
N GLU A 26 -1.34 6.12 8.20
CA GLU A 26 -1.44 4.85 8.94
C GLU A 26 -0.19 3.99 8.73
N LEU A 27 0.27 3.81 7.48
CA LEU A 27 1.45 3.00 7.18
C LEU A 27 2.73 3.48 7.87
N ILE A 28 2.86 4.78 8.16
CA ILE A 28 4.00 5.34 8.91
C ILE A 28 4.10 4.71 10.31
N TYR A 29 2.98 4.40 10.97
CA TYR A 29 3.00 3.74 12.30
C TYR A 29 3.54 2.31 12.25
N TYR A 30 3.51 1.68 11.08
CA TYR A 30 4.07 0.35 10.83
C TYR A 30 5.48 0.44 10.23
N GLY A 31 6.07 1.63 10.16
CA GLY A 31 7.41 1.85 9.60
C GLY A 31 7.48 1.70 8.08
N VAL A 32 6.36 1.89 7.38
CA VAL A 32 6.27 1.85 5.91
C VAL A 32 6.02 3.27 5.39
N SER A 33 6.95 3.78 4.56
CA SER A 33 6.81 5.10 3.94
C SER A 33 6.43 4.97 2.46
N ALA A 34 5.44 5.76 2.03
CA ALA A 34 5.02 5.86 0.63
C ALA A 34 4.59 7.30 0.30
N ILE A 35 4.33 7.58 -0.97
CA ILE A 35 3.92 8.92 -1.43
C ILE A 35 2.46 8.86 -1.86
N SER A 36 1.61 9.73 -1.31
CA SER A 36 0.22 9.87 -1.75
C SER A 36 0.14 10.34 -3.21
N LEU A 37 -0.74 9.74 -4.01
CA LEU A 37 -0.97 10.14 -5.40
C LEU A 37 -1.63 11.53 -5.50
N GLY A 38 -2.28 12.00 -4.43
CA GLY A 38 -2.86 13.34 -4.38
C GLY A 38 -1.81 14.45 -4.56
N THR A 39 -0.57 14.21 -4.13
CA THR A 39 0.53 15.19 -4.30
C THR A 39 1.18 15.13 -5.70
N THR A 40 0.75 14.20 -6.56
CA THR A 40 1.28 14.05 -7.93
C THR A 40 0.32 14.54 -9.01
N GLY A 41 -0.76 15.24 -8.62
CA GLY A 41 -1.81 15.69 -9.56
C GLY A 41 -2.77 14.58 -10.01
N SER A 42 -2.79 13.44 -9.32
CA SER A 42 -3.73 12.35 -9.60
C SER A 42 -5.15 12.71 -9.18
N ARG A 43 -6.14 12.20 -9.91
CA ARG A 43 -7.57 12.21 -9.52
C ARG A 43 -8.02 10.92 -8.84
N GLN A 44 -7.10 9.96 -8.69
CA GLN A 44 -7.33 8.66 -8.07
C GLN A 44 -6.68 8.63 -6.69
N GLU A 45 -7.42 8.06 -5.72
CA GLU A 45 -6.90 7.79 -4.38
C GLU A 45 -5.91 6.63 -4.40
N GLY A 46 -4.88 6.74 -3.56
CA GLY A 46 -3.88 5.68 -3.40
C GLY A 46 -2.48 6.23 -3.13
N LEU A 47 -1.55 5.31 -3.04
CA LEU A 47 -0.14 5.55 -2.78
C LEU A 47 0.70 5.02 -3.92
N ARG A 48 1.75 5.74 -4.28
CA ARG A 48 2.87 5.20 -5.06
C ARG A 48 3.87 4.57 -4.10
N ALA A 49 4.03 3.26 -4.18
CA ALA A 49 5.08 2.50 -3.50
C ALA A 49 6.30 2.36 -4.43
N CYS A 50 7.50 2.44 -3.84
CA CYS A 50 8.78 2.25 -4.53
C CYS A 50 9.49 1.06 -3.89
N VAL A 51 9.90 0.08 -4.69
CA VAL A 51 10.62 -1.11 -4.19
C VAL A 51 12.06 -1.18 -4.68
N SER A 52 12.56 -0.16 -5.38
CA SER A 52 13.90 -0.11 -5.99
C SER A 52 15.07 -0.33 -5.02
N PHE A 53 14.86 -0.08 -3.73
CA PHE A 53 15.91 -0.16 -2.70
C PHE A 53 15.57 -1.14 -1.57
N ILE A 54 14.52 -1.94 -1.73
CA ILE A 54 14.18 -2.99 -0.78
C ILE A 54 15.13 -4.17 -1.03
N LYS A 55 15.86 -4.56 0.02
CA LYS A 55 16.72 -5.75 0.00
C LYS A 55 15.89 -6.99 0.32
N ASP A 56 16.35 -8.18 -0.08
CA ASP A 56 15.64 -9.44 0.11
C ASP A 56 15.10 -9.64 1.54
N HIS A 57 15.93 -9.40 2.57
CA HIS A 57 15.54 -9.52 3.98
C HIS A 57 14.50 -8.49 4.45
N GLN A 58 14.29 -7.41 3.71
CA GLN A 58 13.31 -6.37 4.04
C GLN A 58 11.92 -6.74 3.52
N TYR A 59 11.79 -7.69 2.59
CA TYR A 59 10.48 -8.17 2.13
C TYR A 59 9.73 -8.92 3.23
N ASP A 60 10.41 -9.81 3.97
CA ASP A 60 9.78 -10.54 5.08
C ASP A 60 9.27 -9.59 6.17
N LEU A 61 10.09 -8.57 6.51
CA LEU A 61 9.70 -7.54 7.48
C LEU A 61 8.57 -6.65 6.96
N LEU A 62 8.56 -6.34 5.66
CA LEU A 62 7.47 -5.59 5.04
C LEU A 62 6.16 -6.39 5.09
N ASP A 63 6.20 -7.68 4.77
CA ASP A 63 5.06 -8.59 4.82
C ASP A 63 4.49 -8.69 6.25
N GLU A 64 5.34 -8.87 7.26
CA GLU A 64 4.94 -8.87 8.67
C GLU A 64 4.22 -7.57 9.05
N ARG A 65 4.78 -6.42 8.69
CA ARG A 65 4.19 -5.10 8.99
C ARG A 65 2.85 -4.89 8.32
N LEU A 66 2.72 -5.32 7.06
CA LEU A 66 1.48 -5.20 6.30
C LEU A 66 0.39 -6.14 6.83
N LYS A 67 0.75 -7.33 7.32
CA LYS A 67 -0.19 -8.24 8.00
C LYS A 67 -0.77 -7.61 9.27
N ILE A 68 0.09 -7.04 10.13
CA ILE A 68 -0.36 -6.36 11.35
C ILE A 68 -1.23 -5.14 10.98
N PHE A 69 -0.89 -4.41 9.91
CA PHE A 69 -1.72 -3.32 9.39
C PHE A 69 -3.12 -3.82 8.97
N GLU A 70 -3.22 -4.94 8.24
CA GLU A 70 -4.51 -5.53 7.82
C GLU A 70 -5.34 -5.99 9.03
N GLU A 71 -4.71 -6.64 10.02
CA GLU A 71 -5.36 -7.07 11.26
C GLU A 71 -5.95 -5.90 12.05
N ASN A 72 -5.25 -4.76 12.08
CA ASN A 72 -5.70 -3.55 12.76
C ASN A 72 -6.76 -2.75 11.97
N HIS A 73 -6.90 -3.01 10.67
CA HIS A 73 -7.85 -2.33 9.78
C HIS A 73 -8.77 -3.33 9.07
N PRO A 74 -9.51 -4.18 9.80
CA PRO A 74 -10.31 -5.24 9.18
C PRO A 74 -11.31 -4.65 8.21
N LEU A 75 -11.32 -5.17 6.98
CA LEU A 75 -12.33 -4.80 5.99
C LEU A 75 -13.67 -5.40 6.42
N THR A 76 -14.55 -4.58 6.98
CA THR A 76 -15.97 -4.94 7.19
C THR A 76 -16.63 -5.16 5.84
N GLY A 77 -16.53 -6.37 5.30
CA GLY A 77 -17.04 -6.73 3.98
C GLY A 77 -16.51 -8.00 3.32
N LYS A 78 -15.56 -8.75 3.90
CA LYS A 78 -15.29 -10.13 3.44
C LYS A 78 -16.43 -11.06 3.90
N ASN A 79 -17.59 -10.95 3.25
CA ASN A 79 -18.48 -12.09 3.10
C ASN A 79 -17.88 -12.97 2.00
N GLU A 80 -17.49 -14.17 2.41
CA GLU A 80 -17.42 -15.44 1.67
C GLU A 80 -17.50 -15.37 0.13
N GLY A 81 -16.41 -15.80 -0.50
CA GLY A 81 -16.34 -16.20 -1.91
C GLY A 81 -15.23 -17.22 -2.08
#